data_AF-A0A6N2VHD3-F1
#
_entry.id   AF-A0A6N2VHD3-F1
#
_cell.length_a   1.000
_cell.length_b   1.000
_cell.length_c   1.000
_cell.angle_alpha   90.00
_cell.angle_beta   90.00
_cell.angle_gamma   90.00
#
_symmetry.space_group_name_H-M   'P 1'
#
loop_
_entity.id
_entity.type
_entity.pdbx_description
1 polymer ?
#
loop_
_entity_poly.entity_id
_entity_poly.type
_entity_poly.pdbx_seq_one_letter_code
_entity_poly.pdbx_strand_id
1 'polypeptide(L)'
;MTEYIATFYSHYGAVCFKKNCEKLGIGTKIMPVPRNLSSSCGTCVRFWMEKEFEEVSLELNEEIEQIVQVCGEGYREIYRVEE
;
A
#
# COMPACT_ATOMS: atom_id res chain seq x y z
N MET A 1 -2.74 -13.54 -8.26
CA MET A 1 -3.12 -12.24 -7.67
C MET A 1 -2.23 -12.02 -6.46
N THR A 2 -1.31 -11.08 -6.57
CA THR A 2 -0.34 -10.73 -5.54
C THR A 2 -0.94 -9.67 -4.62
N GLU A 3 -0.66 -9.79 -3.34
CA GLU A 3 -1.21 -8.91 -2.31
C GLU A 3 -0.16 -7.95 -1.77
N TYR A 4 -0.57 -6.70 -1.59
CA TYR A 4 0.28 -5.63 -1.10
C TYR A 4 -0.41 -4.83 0.00
N ILE A 5 0.40 -4.17 0.82
CA ILE A 5 -0.03 -3.20 1.83
C ILE A 5 0.80 -1.93 1.65
N ALA A 6 0.12 -0.80 1.50
CA ALA A 6 0.71 0.54 1.54
C ALA A 6 0.41 1.19 2.89
N THR A 7 1.42 1.76 3.53
CA THR A 7 1.26 2.62 4.73
C THR A 7 1.51 4.08 4.39
N PHE A 8 1.02 4.99 5.22
CA PHE A 8 0.92 6.41 4.89
C PHE A 8 1.25 7.32 6.07
N TYR A 9 1.82 8.49 5.78
CA TYR A 9 2.05 9.53 6.78
C TYR A 9 0.74 10.15 7.26
N SER A 10 -0.30 10.13 6.42
CA SER A 10 -1.60 10.72 6.73
C SER A 10 -2.78 9.82 6.31
N HIS A 11 -3.92 10.02 6.99
CA HIS A 11 -5.19 9.40 6.60
C HIS A 11 -5.67 9.87 5.23
N TYR A 12 -5.34 11.11 4.84
CA TYR A 12 -5.70 11.66 3.54
C TYR A 12 -4.98 10.90 2.42
N GLY A 13 -3.67 10.63 2.61
CA GLY A 13 -2.87 9.79 1.71
C GLY A 13 -3.51 8.43 1.46
N ALA A 14 -3.93 7.74 2.53
CA ALA A 14 -4.60 6.44 2.44
C ALA A 14 -5.90 6.49 1.62
N VAL A 15 -6.74 7.52 1.83
CA VAL A 15 -8.00 7.69 1.10
C VAL A 15 -7.77 8.01 -0.38
N CYS A 16 -6.80 8.88 -0.68
CA CYS A 16 -6.45 9.24 -2.06
C CYS A 16 -5.88 8.03 -2.81
N PHE A 17 -4.98 7.28 -2.18
CA PHE A 17 -4.40 6.07 -2.76
C PHE A 17 -5.48 5.02 -3.08
N LYS A 18 -6.40 4.77 -2.15
CA LYS A 18 -7.55 3.89 -2.38
C LYS A 18 -8.33 4.31 -3.63
N LYS A 19 -8.70 5.60 -3.73
CA LYS A 19 -9.46 6.12 -4.87
C LYS A 19 -8.70 5.95 -6.20
N ASN A 20 -7.38 6.15 -6.20
CA ASN A 20 -6.57 5.98 -7.40
C ASN A 20 -6.52 4.51 -7.84
N CYS A 21 -6.34 3.58 -6.89
CA CYS A 21 -6.40 2.16 -7.18
C CYS A 21 -7.78 1.74 -7.73
N GLU A 22 -8.88 2.23 -7.14
CA GLU A 22 -10.23 1.93 -7.61
C GLU A 22 -10.47 2.43 -9.05
N LYS A 23 -9.92 3.61 -9.43
CA LYS A 23 -9.97 4.11 -10.81
C LYS A 23 -9.22 3.21 -11.80
N LEU A 24 -8.18 2.53 -11.33
CA LEU A 24 -7.40 1.56 -12.12
C LEU A 24 -8.01 0.15 -12.11
N GLY A 25 -9.17 -0.04 -11.46
CA GLY A 25 -9.81 -1.36 -11.32
C GLY A 25 -9.09 -2.29 -10.34
N ILE A 26 -8.17 -1.77 -9.52
CA ILE A 26 -7.43 -2.54 -8.51
C ILE A 26 -8.33 -2.70 -7.29
N GLY A 27 -8.52 -3.94 -6.85
CA GLY A 27 -9.24 -4.24 -5.62
C GLY A 27 -8.48 -3.68 -4.42
N THR A 28 -9.17 -2.92 -3.55
CA THR A 28 -8.55 -2.29 -2.38
C THR A 28 -9.42 -2.34 -1.14
N LYS A 29 -8.78 -2.25 0.03
CA LYS A 29 -9.43 -2.16 1.34
C LYS A 29 -8.60 -1.31 2.30
N ILE A 30 -9.24 -0.31 2.91
CA ILE A 30 -8.66 0.40 4.06
C ILE A 30 -8.82 -0.47 5.30
N MET A 31 -7.75 -0.59 6.08
CA MET A 31 -7.76 -1.31 7.36
C MET A 31 -6.72 -0.72 8.33
N PRO A 32 -6.83 -1.01 9.64
CA PRO A 32 -5.75 -0.71 10.58
C PRO A 32 -4.44 -1.40 10.16
N VAL A 33 -3.31 -0.74 10.43
CA VAL A 33 -1.98 -1.27 10.10
C VAL A 33 -1.75 -2.59 10.88
N PRO A 34 -1.30 -3.67 10.21
CA PRO A 34 -0.95 -4.91 10.88
C PRO A 34 0.13 -4.68 11.96
N ARG A 35 0.05 -5.41 13.08
CA ARG A 35 0.98 -5.23 14.23
C ARG A 35 2.47 -5.35 13.87
N ASN A 36 2.79 -6.11 12.82
CA ASN A 36 4.15 -6.35 12.37
C ASN A 36 4.65 -5.24 11.41
N LEU A 37 3.81 -4.26 11.08
CA LEU A 37 4.14 -3.09 10.28
C LEU A 37 3.95 -1.82 11.13
N SER A 38 4.79 -0.83 10.91
CA SER A 38 4.67 0.49 11.52
C SER A 38 4.13 1.49 10.51
N SER A 39 3.32 2.43 10.98
CA SER A 39 2.88 3.59 10.19
C SER A 39 2.58 4.77 11.10
N SER A 40 2.78 5.99 10.60
CA SER A 40 2.55 7.22 11.36
C SER A 40 1.06 7.49 11.58
N CYS A 41 0.19 7.16 10.61
CA CYS A 41 -1.24 7.43 10.73
C CYS A 41 -2.07 6.25 11.26
N GLY A 42 -1.47 5.06 11.43
CA GLY A 42 -2.15 3.86 11.93
C GLY A 42 -3.15 3.22 10.95
N THR A 43 -3.33 3.79 9.76
CA THR A 43 -4.20 3.28 8.70
C THR A 43 -3.38 2.87 7.48
N CYS A 44 -3.69 1.69 6.90
CA CYS A 44 -3.07 1.22 5.67
C CYS A 44 -4.13 0.89 4.61
N VAL A 45 -3.67 0.76 3.37
CA VAL A 45 -4.46 0.25 2.26
C VAL A 45 -3.89 -1.08 1.84
N ARG A 46 -4.70 -2.13 1.92
CA ARG A 46 -4.44 -3.44 1.35
C ARG A 46 -4.99 -3.47 -0.07
N PHE A 47 -4.21 -3.97 -1.02
CA PHE A 47 -4.61 -4.01 -2.43
C PHE A 47 -4.07 -5.27 -3.13
N TRP A 48 -4.75 -5.66 -4.20
CA TRP A 48 -4.46 -6.90 -4.92
C TRP A 48 -4.28 -6.63 -6.41
N MET A 49 -3.18 -7.13 -6.97
CA MET A 49 -2.82 -6.92 -8.37
C MET A 49 -2.57 -8.26 -9.06
N GLU A 50 -2.87 -8.34 -10.35
CA GLU A 50 -2.54 -9.53 -11.14
C GLU A 50 -1.10 -9.52 -11.64
N LYS A 51 -0.56 -8.33 -11.90
CA LYS A 51 0.81 -8.11 -12.33
C LYS A 51 1.70 -7.76 -11.13
N GLU A 52 3.01 -7.96 -11.29
CA GLU A 52 3.97 -7.51 -10.28
C GLU A 52 3.95 -5.98 -10.20
N PHE A 53 4.33 -5.45 -9.03
CA PHE A 53 4.29 -4.01 -8.77
C PHE A 53 5.11 -3.21 -9.79
N GLU A 54 6.25 -3.75 -10.24
CA GLU A 54 7.11 -3.10 -11.24
C GLU A 54 6.46 -2.98 -12.64
N GLU A 55 5.43 -3.76 -12.92
CA GLU A 55 4.73 -3.77 -14.22
C GLU A 55 3.56 -2.78 -14.28
N VAL A 56 3.23 -2.11 -13.17
CA VAL A 56 2.10 -1.19 -13.09
C VAL A 56 2.57 0.21 -12.70
N SER A 57 2.20 1.21 -13.51
CA SER A 57 2.40 2.62 -13.15
C SER A 57 1.38 3.06 -12.10
N LEU A 58 1.59 2.64 -10.85
CA LEU A 58 0.96 3.27 -9.69
C LEU A 58 1.71 4.59 -9.40
N GLU A 59 0.97 5.69 -9.35
CA GLU A 59 1.53 6.96 -8.88
C GLU A 59 1.85 6.84 -7.38
N LEU A 60 3.15 6.69 -7.09
CA LEU A 60 3.68 6.83 -5.74
C LEU A 60 3.71 8.32 -5.40
N ASN A 61 2.98 8.71 -4.35
CA ASN A 61 2.98 10.09 -3.87
C ASN A 61 3.80 10.20 -2.57
N GLU A 62 4.12 11.44 -2.19
CA GLU A 62 4.91 11.78 -0.99
C GLU A 62 4.21 11.36 0.33
N GLU A 63 2.94 10.98 0.26
CA GLU A 63 2.15 10.56 1.43
C GLU A 63 2.32 9.08 1.75
N ILE A 64 2.86 8.28 0.83
CA ILE A 64 3.17 6.86 1.04
C ILE A 64 4.46 6.76 1.83
N GLU A 65 4.42 6.01 2.93
CA GLU A 65 5.61 5.71 3.74
C GLU A 65 6.36 4.50 3.18
N GLN A 66 5.65 3.41 2.96
CA GLN A 66 6.19 2.16 2.44
C GLN A 66 5.09 1.34 1.76
N ILE A 67 5.52 0.48 0.85
CA ILE A 67 4.72 -0.58 0.25
C ILE A 67 5.44 -1.91 0.48
N VAL A 68 4.69 -2.87 1.00
CA VAL A 68 5.16 -4.23 1.21
C VAL A 68 4.27 -5.22 0.46
N GLN A 69 4.88 -6.27 -0.08
CA GLN A 69 4.21 -7.45 -0.58
C GLN A 69 3.97 -8.42 0.57
N VAL A 70 2.79 -9.03 0.61
CA VAL A 70 2.46 -10.04 1.62
C VAL A 70 2.97 -11.40 1.16
N CYS A 71 3.86 -12.02 1.94
CA CYS A 71 4.52 -13.29 1.62
C CYS A 71 4.33 -14.29 2.77
N GLY A 72 3.32 -15.15 2.67
CA GLY A 72 3.01 -16.14 3.72
C GLY A 72 2.65 -15.44 5.03
N GLU A 73 3.46 -15.63 6.08
CA GLU A 73 3.30 -14.99 7.40
C GLU A 73 4.06 -13.66 7.53
N GLY A 74 4.80 -13.25 6.49
CA GLY A 74 5.67 -12.09 6.51
C GLY A 74 5.35 -11.03 5.45
N TYR A 75 6.22 -10.04 5.39
CA TYR A 75 6.15 -8.91 4.47
C TYR A 75 7.50 -8.75 3.77
N ARG A 76 7.49 -8.53 2.46
CA ARG A 76 8.65 -8.16 1.67
C ARG A 76 8.53 -6.69 1.29
N GLU A 77 9.51 -5.88 1.65
CA GLU A 77 9.54 -4.47 1.26
C GLU A 77 9.73 -4.33 -0.25
N ILE A 78 8.87 -3.53 -0.87
CA ILE A 78 8.89 -3.22 -2.31
C ILE A 78 9.30 -1.76 -2.52
N TYR A 79 8.82 -0.88 -1.65
CA TYR A 79 9.11 0.54 -1.68
C TYR A 79 9.11 1.11 -0.28
N ARG A 80 9.99 2.07 -0.01
CA ARG A 80 10.02 2.89 1.20
C ARG A 80 10.55 4.27 0.82
N VAL A 81 9.91 5.32 1.33
CA VAL A 81 10.49 6.67 1.26
C VAL A 81 11.63 6.72 2.27
N GLU A 82 12.85 6.93 1.79
CA GLU A 82 13.96 7.34 2.65
C GLU A 82 13.71 8.78 3.09
N GLU A 83 13.76 9.03 4.40
CA GLU A 83 13.55 10.34 5.03
C GLU A 83 14.62 11.37 4.62
#